data_AF-A0A423UBT0-F1
#
_entry.id   AF-A0A423UBT0-F1
#
_cell.length_a   1.000
_cell.length_b   1.000
_cell.length_c   1.000
_cell.angle_alpha   90.00
_cell.angle_beta   90.00
_cell.angle_gamma   90.00
#
_symmetry.space_group_name_H-M   'P 1'
#
loop_
_entity.id
_entity.type
_entity.pdbx_description
1 polymer ?
#
loop_
_entity_poly.entity_id
_entity_poly.type
_entity_poly.pdbx_seq_one_letter_code
_entity_poly.pdbx_strand_id
1 'polypeptide(L)'
;MCRKNEDDVTSHDGRTIENGMTFRIENVGRRDISCVSLADGSRWEIPREFLETGCEAGYACTVHRCQGMTVDRCAVLFPSDANTPCNLQYVAGSRGKEENHFYYACPDEEQRKIRHQLSGVETDPKAIAMSRMKASLLNHPDAATATETLERERTDRMNLKRLMREHDYAAGLISGPHLNAMLARRHDPKTVDKITRSPSYEWLRGVWSRAYMTDAKRALAIIGQPLDPDRLKGRRLDRDQLVGKIARIARVLHPDRMDDTTYRIDMDVSRDSEQARYVTEILERSDIPYALADTLDGKAITIDVDHSCIPAVKTILDGLCQTVKGFDQSLFPQWRELRREEGRILKENPGMRRQSRPVEPDWAATIAGRLNAGLLDRVNGTVHEEWCAGVIPRIRASRHGSELDIVRQNERLIELKVGELVRDAQASNQPWTGRILEASADDPTLFRDVVVYRAMWQVDEEDDPLGERPPTSSGRQEQH
;
A
#
# COMPACT_ATOMS: atom_id res chain seq x y z
N MET A 1 22.56 -28.04 40.48
CA MET A 1 21.70 -28.84 39.58
C MET A 1 22.61 -29.73 38.76
N CYS A 2 22.37 -31.04 38.73
CA CYS A 2 23.16 -31.98 37.94
C CYS A 2 22.80 -31.93 36.45
N ARG A 3 23.80 -32.05 35.59
CA ARG A 3 23.74 -31.88 34.12
C ARG A 3 24.05 -33.15 33.34
N LYS A 4 24.47 -34.19 34.05
CA LYS A 4 24.86 -35.50 33.53
C LYS A 4 24.37 -36.55 34.51
N ASN A 5 24.14 -37.74 34.00
CA ASN A 5 23.97 -38.91 34.85
C ASN A 5 25.35 -39.33 35.35
N GLU A 6 25.42 -39.80 36.59
CA GLU A 6 26.64 -40.28 37.21
C GLU A 6 26.32 -41.46 38.13
N ASP A 7 26.89 -42.62 37.79
CA ASP A 7 26.60 -43.89 38.44
C ASP A 7 27.55 -44.16 39.61
N ASP A 8 28.72 -43.50 39.62
CA ASP A 8 29.74 -43.66 40.67
C ASP A 8 29.42 -42.84 41.94
N VAL A 9 28.53 -41.85 41.84
CA VAL A 9 28.08 -41.04 42.98
C VAL A 9 26.72 -41.55 43.42
N THR A 10 26.68 -42.19 44.58
CA THR A 10 25.49 -42.83 45.12
C THR A 10 25.03 -42.21 46.43
N SER A 11 23.71 -42.19 46.63
CA SER A 11 23.10 -41.89 47.92
C SER A 11 23.37 -43.01 48.92
N HIS A 12 23.18 -42.72 50.20
CA HIS A 12 23.16 -43.74 51.26
C HIS A 12 22.12 -44.85 50.97
N ASP A 13 21.07 -44.54 50.22
CA ASP A 13 20.01 -45.49 49.83
C ASP A 13 20.25 -46.16 48.45
N GLY A 14 21.45 -46.01 47.87
CA GLY A 14 21.86 -46.70 46.63
C GLY A 14 21.35 -46.09 45.32
N ARG A 15 20.74 -44.90 45.36
CA ARG A 15 20.35 -44.14 44.16
C ARG A 15 21.57 -43.47 43.52
N THR A 16 21.62 -43.42 42.20
CA THR A 16 22.65 -42.72 41.43
C THR A 16 22.21 -41.30 41.05
N ILE A 17 23.14 -40.47 40.58
CA ILE A 17 22.82 -39.11 40.13
C ILE A 17 22.18 -39.17 38.74
N GLU A 18 21.05 -38.49 38.59
CA GLU A 18 20.38 -38.30 37.30
C GLU A 18 20.42 -36.82 36.86
N ASN A 19 20.41 -36.61 35.54
CA ASN A 19 20.30 -35.29 34.94
C ASN A 19 19.00 -34.60 35.38
N GLY A 20 19.12 -33.39 35.92
CA GLY A 20 17.99 -32.62 36.45
C GLY A 20 17.82 -32.67 37.96
N MET A 21 18.55 -33.54 38.68
CA MET A 21 18.52 -33.54 40.15
C MET A 21 19.02 -32.20 40.73
N THR A 22 18.35 -31.74 41.79
CA THR A 22 18.64 -30.45 42.44
C THR A 22 18.96 -30.66 43.91
N PHE A 23 20.00 -29.96 44.37
CA PHE A 23 20.58 -30.13 45.69
C PHE A 23 20.78 -28.77 46.36
N ARG A 24 20.63 -28.73 47.68
CA ARG A 24 21.07 -27.63 48.55
C ARG A 24 22.39 -28.02 49.19
N ILE A 25 23.40 -27.18 49.04
CA ILE A 25 24.72 -27.38 49.67
C ILE A 25 24.58 -27.07 51.17
N GLU A 26 25.00 -27.99 52.04
CA GLU A 26 25.03 -27.81 53.50
C GLU A 26 26.44 -27.45 53.99
N ASN A 27 27.45 -28.17 53.52
CA ASN A 27 28.85 -27.92 53.88
C ASN A 27 29.77 -28.21 52.69
N VAL A 28 30.81 -27.38 52.56
CA VAL A 28 31.82 -27.46 51.50
C VAL A 28 33.12 -27.99 52.10
N GLY A 29 33.40 -29.27 51.87
CA GLY A 29 34.65 -29.91 52.24
C GLY A 29 35.78 -29.66 51.25
N ARG A 30 36.94 -30.24 51.54
CA ARG A 30 38.15 -30.11 50.70
C ARG A 30 38.11 -31.02 49.46
N ARG A 31 37.44 -32.18 49.54
CA ARG A 31 37.32 -33.16 48.45
C ARG A 31 35.87 -33.43 48.05
N ASP A 32 34.96 -33.29 48.98
CA ASP A 32 33.54 -33.59 48.88
C ASP A 32 32.69 -32.40 49.32
N ILE A 33 31.43 -32.42 48.91
CA ILE A 33 30.42 -31.45 49.28
C ILE A 33 29.23 -32.22 49.81
N SER A 34 28.86 -31.95 51.07
CA SER A 34 27.64 -32.48 51.65
C SER A 34 26.45 -31.64 51.20
N CYS A 35 25.43 -32.30 50.70
CA CYS A 35 24.25 -31.65 50.17
C CYS A 35 22.99 -32.48 50.42
N VAL A 36 21.85 -31.80 50.35
CA VAL A 36 20.53 -32.40 50.55
C VAL A 36 19.73 -32.25 49.26
N SER A 37 19.16 -33.36 48.79
CA SER A 37 18.25 -33.40 47.64
C SER A 37 17.00 -32.59 47.95
N LEU A 38 16.61 -31.70 47.03
CA LEU A 38 15.41 -30.89 47.18
C LEU A 38 14.12 -31.66 46.89
N ALA A 39 14.21 -32.83 46.26
CA ALA A 39 13.03 -33.64 45.90
C ALA A 39 12.55 -34.53 47.06
N ASP A 40 13.47 -35.12 47.82
CA ASP A 40 13.17 -36.13 48.84
C ASP A 40 13.90 -35.92 50.18
N GLY A 41 14.76 -34.91 50.29
CA GLY A 41 15.49 -34.60 51.52
C GLY A 41 16.64 -35.56 51.84
N SER A 42 17.00 -36.47 50.93
CA SER A 42 18.13 -37.39 51.11
C SER A 42 19.47 -36.62 51.17
N ARG A 43 20.41 -37.12 51.99
CA ARG A 43 21.76 -36.56 52.13
C ARG A 43 22.73 -37.24 51.16
N TRP A 44 23.58 -36.44 50.53
CA TRP A 44 24.52 -36.86 49.50
C TRP A 44 25.89 -36.23 49.74
N GLU A 45 26.94 -37.01 49.48
CA GLU A 45 28.32 -36.54 49.40
C GLU A 45 28.74 -36.56 47.94
N ILE A 46 28.87 -35.37 47.35
CA ILE A 46 29.21 -35.21 45.94
C ILE A 46 30.68 -34.79 45.83
N PRO A 47 31.52 -35.52 45.06
CA PRO A 47 32.91 -35.12 44.80
C PRO A 47 32.99 -33.74 44.14
N ARG A 48 33.94 -32.92 44.57
CA ARG A 48 34.15 -31.57 44.01
C ARG A 48 34.40 -31.60 42.50
N GLU A 49 35.13 -32.59 42.01
CA GLU A 49 35.42 -32.77 40.58
C GLU A 49 34.14 -32.95 39.73
N PHE A 50 33.17 -33.69 40.25
CA PHE A 50 31.86 -33.84 39.62
C PHE A 50 31.04 -32.55 39.69
N LEU A 51 31.14 -31.79 40.79
CA LEU A 51 30.44 -30.50 40.90
C LEU A 51 30.94 -29.47 39.87
N GLU A 52 32.24 -29.46 39.56
CA GLU A 52 32.84 -28.54 38.59
C GLU A 52 32.48 -28.88 37.14
N THR A 53 32.31 -30.15 36.81
CA THR A 53 32.14 -30.62 35.42
C THR A 53 30.71 -31.09 35.08
N GLY A 54 29.94 -31.48 36.10
CA GLY A 54 28.65 -32.12 35.99
C GLY A 54 27.51 -31.33 36.63
N CYS A 55 27.76 -30.17 37.25
CA CYS A 55 26.73 -29.36 37.89
C CYS A 55 26.73 -27.89 37.41
N GLU A 56 25.55 -27.28 37.44
CA GLU A 56 25.38 -25.83 37.28
C GLU A 56 24.59 -25.24 38.46
N ALA A 57 24.66 -23.92 38.63
CA ALA A 57 23.85 -23.20 39.60
C ALA A 57 22.35 -23.40 39.30
N GLY A 58 21.57 -23.85 40.28
CA GLY A 58 20.15 -24.17 40.11
C GLY A 58 19.18 -23.01 40.40
N TYR A 59 19.70 -21.81 40.70
CA TYR A 59 18.89 -20.67 41.12
C TYR A 59 18.09 -20.01 39.97
N ALA A 60 18.55 -20.14 38.73
CA ALA A 60 17.87 -19.63 37.54
C ALA A 60 18.15 -20.54 36.34
N CYS A 61 17.13 -20.83 35.54
CA CYS A 61 17.23 -21.53 34.25
C CYS A 61 16.69 -20.66 33.11
N THR A 62 17.16 -20.90 31.89
CA THR A 62 16.53 -20.31 30.70
C THR A 62 15.17 -20.97 30.45
N VAL A 63 14.19 -20.21 29.95
CA VAL A 63 12.82 -20.70 29.71
C VAL A 63 12.78 -21.99 28.87
N HIS A 64 13.61 -22.08 27.82
CA HIS A 64 13.74 -23.28 27.00
C HIS A 64 14.12 -24.53 27.79
N ARG A 65 14.96 -24.37 28.82
CA ARG A 65 15.46 -25.47 29.64
C ARG A 65 14.42 -25.94 30.66
N CYS A 66 13.57 -25.04 31.12
CA CYS A 66 12.55 -25.38 32.09
C CYS A 66 11.31 -26.03 31.41
N GLN A 67 11.34 -26.30 30.10
CA GLN A 67 10.28 -26.99 29.37
C GLN A 67 10.05 -28.38 29.96
N GLY A 68 8.80 -28.69 30.34
CA GLY A 68 8.43 -29.95 30.98
C GLY A 68 8.68 -29.99 32.49
N MET A 69 9.40 -29.02 33.07
CA MET A 69 9.50 -28.87 34.52
C MET A 69 8.22 -28.26 35.10
N THR A 70 7.90 -28.64 36.33
CA THR A 70 6.83 -28.01 37.13
C THR A 70 7.42 -27.60 38.47
N VAL A 71 7.15 -26.37 38.90
CA VAL A 71 7.61 -25.79 40.16
C VAL A 71 6.42 -25.26 40.95
N ASP A 72 6.57 -25.05 42.26
CA ASP A 72 5.48 -24.48 43.05
C ASP A 72 5.23 -23.03 42.66
N ARG A 73 6.31 -22.25 42.51
CA ARG A 73 6.27 -20.83 42.17
C ARG A 73 7.28 -20.51 41.07
N CYS A 74 6.85 -19.73 40.07
CA CYS A 74 7.72 -19.33 38.97
C CYS A 74 7.92 -17.81 38.98
N ALA A 75 9.17 -17.37 38.82
CA ALA A 75 9.53 -15.98 38.57
C ALA A 75 10.38 -15.91 37.31
N VAL A 76 9.96 -15.11 36.34
CA VAL A 76 10.58 -15.00 35.02
C VAL A 76 11.06 -13.58 34.81
N LEU A 77 12.33 -13.42 34.50
CA LEU A 77 12.93 -12.12 34.16
C LEU A 77 13.12 -12.03 32.65
N PHE A 78 12.52 -11.01 32.02
CA PHE A 78 12.72 -10.64 30.63
C PHE A 78 13.69 -9.44 30.55
N PRO A 79 14.97 -9.66 30.20
CA PRO A 79 15.99 -8.61 30.10
C PRO A 79 15.56 -7.46 29.18
N SER A 80 16.06 -6.25 29.38
CA SER A 80 15.59 -5.03 28.69
C SER A 80 15.81 -5.01 27.18
N ASP A 81 16.77 -5.79 26.71
CA ASP A 81 17.22 -5.97 25.32
C ASP A 81 16.61 -7.22 24.66
N ALA A 82 15.95 -8.09 25.41
CA ALA A 82 15.35 -9.29 24.88
C ALA A 82 14.07 -8.98 24.06
N ASN A 83 14.01 -9.53 22.84
CA ASN A 83 12.78 -9.65 22.07
C ASN A 83 12.22 -11.07 22.24
N THR A 84 11.30 -11.25 23.17
CA THR A 84 10.74 -12.57 23.46
C THR A 84 9.47 -12.81 22.65
N PRO A 85 9.33 -13.94 21.95
CA PRO A 85 8.07 -14.34 21.32
C PRO A 85 7.06 -14.90 22.34
N CYS A 86 5.77 -14.80 22.00
CA CYS A 86 4.65 -15.20 22.86
C CYS A 86 4.74 -16.66 23.33
N ASN A 87 5.25 -17.56 22.49
CA ASN A 87 5.38 -18.98 22.83
C ASN A 87 6.33 -19.23 24.03
N LEU A 88 7.42 -18.47 24.15
CA LEU A 88 8.32 -18.59 25.31
C LEU A 88 7.66 -18.05 26.57
N GLN A 89 6.87 -16.98 26.46
CA GLN A 89 6.10 -16.48 27.60
C GLN A 89 5.08 -17.50 28.08
N TYR A 90 4.40 -18.16 27.15
CA TYR A 90 3.46 -19.23 27.45
C TYR A 90 4.13 -20.41 28.17
N VAL A 91 5.29 -20.85 27.69
CA VAL A 91 6.07 -21.90 28.38
C VAL A 91 6.41 -21.45 29.79
N ALA A 92 6.92 -20.24 29.97
CA ALA A 92 7.30 -19.73 31.29
C ALA A 92 6.10 -19.58 32.24
N GLY A 93 4.97 -19.08 31.73
CA GLY A 93 3.74 -18.87 32.50
C GLY A 93 2.96 -20.12 32.87
N SER A 94 3.38 -21.28 32.37
CA SER A 94 2.78 -22.58 32.66
C SER A 94 3.63 -23.46 33.58
N ARG A 95 4.72 -22.93 34.18
CA ARG A 95 5.63 -23.72 35.02
C ARG A 95 5.21 -23.78 36.49
N GLY A 96 4.71 -22.68 37.04
CA GLY A 96 4.32 -22.55 38.45
C GLY A 96 2.91 -23.08 38.72
N LYS A 97 2.76 -23.89 39.77
CA LYS A 97 1.45 -24.41 40.23
C LYS A 97 0.64 -23.39 41.01
N GLU A 98 1.29 -22.63 41.88
CA GLU A 98 0.64 -21.65 42.76
C GLU A 98 0.59 -20.26 42.13
N GLU A 99 1.74 -19.79 41.62
CA GLU A 99 1.88 -18.44 41.07
C GLU A 99 2.98 -18.37 39.99
N ASN A 100 2.77 -17.46 39.04
CA ASN A 100 3.69 -17.17 37.95
C ASN A 100 3.89 -15.65 37.84
N HIS A 101 5.10 -15.18 38.14
CA HIS A 101 5.46 -13.76 38.17
C HIS A 101 6.33 -13.39 36.98
N PHE A 102 5.90 -12.41 36.19
CA PHE A 102 6.63 -11.92 35.02
C PHE A 102 7.23 -10.54 35.28
N TYR A 103 8.55 -10.46 35.22
CA TYR A 103 9.32 -9.24 35.41
C TYR A 103 9.91 -8.77 34.09
N TYR A 104 9.43 -7.64 33.58
CA TYR A 104 10.00 -7.00 32.39
C TYR A 104 11.01 -5.97 32.82
N ALA A 105 12.29 -6.26 32.58
CA ALA A 105 13.35 -5.33 32.90
C ALA A 105 13.22 -4.07 32.05
N CYS A 106 13.44 -2.93 32.68
CA CYS A 106 13.54 -1.66 31.99
C CYS A 106 15.02 -1.31 31.84
N PRO A 107 15.45 -0.70 30.72
CA PRO A 107 16.78 -0.12 30.63
C PRO A 107 17.03 0.91 31.75
N ASP A 108 18.30 1.13 32.06
CA ASP A 108 18.71 2.14 33.04
C ASP A 108 18.29 3.56 32.63
N GLU A 109 18.33 4.47 33.60
CA GLU A 109 17.83 5.84 33.43
C GLU A 109 18.60 6.62 32.35
N GLU A 110 19.91 6.43 32.27
CA GLU A 110 20.76 7.12 31.30
C GLU A 110 20.42 6.68 29.87
N GLN A 111 20.30 5.38 29.64
CA GLN A 111 19.89 4.83 28.34
C GLN A 111 18.47 5.22 27.93
N ARG A 112 17.56 5.43 28.90
CA ARG A 112 16.22 5.94 28.60
C ARG A 112 16.25 7.40 28.16
N LYS A 113 17.02 8.24 28.87
CA LYS A 113 17.19 9.66 28.52
C LYS A 113 17.79 9.84 27.13
N ILE A 114 18.84 9.08 26.81
CA ILE A 114 19.49 9.12 25.49
C ILE A 114 18.50 8.73 24.38
N ARG A 115 17.73 7.65 24.56
CA ARG A 115 16.74 7.21 23.57
C ARG A 115 15.63 8.23 23.35
N HIS A 116 15.12 8.83 24.43
CA HIS A 116 14.10 9.86 24.33
C HIS A 116 14.59 11.07 23.52
N GLN A 117 15.84 11.50 23.72
CA GLN A 117 16.44 12.60 22.94
C GLN A 117 16.58 12.28 21.44
N LEU A 118 16.86 11.02 21.09
CA LEU A 118 17.07 10.61 19.70
C LEU A 118 15.78 10.38 18.91
N SER A 119 14.75 9.81 19.53
CA SER A 119 13.54 9.35 18.82
C SER A 119 12.22 9.73 19.49
N GLY A 120 12.24 10.50 20.58
CA GLY A 120 11.04 10.92 21.30
C GLY A 120 10.30 9.79 22.03
N VAL A 121 10.94 8.64 22.23
CA VAL A 121 10.32 7.45 22.84
C VAL A 121 10.02 7.63 24.33
N GLU A 122 9.04 6.88 24.85
CA GLU A 122 8.61 6.88 26.26
C GLU A 122 9.78 6.68 27.25
N THR A 123 9.70 7.36 28.40
CA THR A 123 10.72 7.33 29.47
C THR A 123 10.24 6.71 30.78
N ASP A 124 8.92 6.63 31.01
CA ASP A 124 8.37 6.00 32.21
C ASP A 124 8.69 4.50 32.24
N PRO A 125 9.43 4.00 33.26
CA PRO A 125 9.75 2.57 33.36
C PRO A 125 8.52 1.67 33.33
N LYS A 126 7.40 2.08 33.93
CA LYS A 126 6.19 1.28 33.99
C LYS A 126 5.51 1.19 32.62
N ALA A 127 5.38 2.32 31.92
CA ALA A 127 4.89 2.35 30.55
C ALA A 127 5.76 1.53 29.59
N ILE A 128 7.10 1.58 29.73
CA ILE A 128 8.02 0.77 28.94
C ILE A 128 7.81 -0.72 29.20
N ALA A 129 7.77 -1.14 30.47
CA ALA A 129 7.54 -2.54 30.83
C ALA A 129 6.19 -3.06 30.29
N MET A 130 5.13 -2.26 30.42
CA MET A 130 3.80 -2.57 29.88
C MET A 130 3.80 -2.70 28.36
N SER A 131 4.48 -1.79 27.65
CA SER A 131 4.60 -1.83 26.19
C SER A 131 5.35 -3.07 25.74
N ARG A 132 6.47 -3.40 26.40
CA ARG A 132 7.26 -4.62 26.11
C ARG A 132 6.45 -5.89 26.35
N MET A 133 5.68 -5.94 27.43
CA MET A 133 4.77 -7.05 27.70
C MET A 133 3.75 -7.23 26.56
N LYS A 134 3.08 -6.14 26.16
CA LYS A 134 2.11 -6.19 25.05
C LYS A 134 2.75 -6.62 23.73
N ALA A 135 3.92 -6.06 23.41
CA ALA A 135 4.65 -6.41 22.20
C ALA A 135 5.01 -7.91 22.16
N SER A 136 5.45 -8.46 23.30
CA SER A 136 5.81 -9.87 23.39
C SER A 136 4.59 -10.81 23.28
N LEU A 137 3.44 -10.42 23.84
CA LEU A 137 2.19 -11.17 23.69
C LEU A 137 1.68 -11.17 22.24
N LEU A 138 1.91 -10.09 21.49
CA LEU A 138 1.51 -9.99 20.08
C LEU A 138 2.55 -10.57 19.11
N ASN A 139 3.77 -10.82 19.59
CA ASN A 139 4.86 -11.39 18.80
C ASN A 139 4.70 -12.91 18.68
N HIS A 140 3.83 -13.33 17.78
CA HIS A 140 3.71 -14.73 17.39
C HIS A 140 4.80 -15.06 16.37
N PRO A 141 5.66 -16.06 16.63
CA PRO A 141 6.58 -16.52 15.60
C PRO A 141 5.77 -17.10 14.43
N ASP A 142 6.03 -16.62 13.22
CA ASP A 142 5.51 -17.23 11.99
C ASP A 142 6.14 -18.62 11.83
N ALA A 143 5.49 -19.62 12.42
CA ALA A 143 5.89 -21.02 12.34
C ALA A 143 5.24 -21.72 11.13
N ALA A 144 5.01 -20.98 10.03
CA ALA A 144 4.50 -21.58 8.81
C ALA A 144 5.47 -22.66 8.35
N THR A 145 4.96 -23.87 8.16
CA THR A 145 5.75 -24.97 7.62
C THR A 145 6.17 -24.65 6.17
N ALA A 146 7.19 -25.35 5.68
CA ALA A 146 7.60 -25.23 4.28
C ALA A 146 6.44 -25.54 3.32
N THR A 147 5.58 -26.50 3.68
CA THR A 147 4.39 -26.87 2.89
C THR A 147 3.34 -25.77 2.90
N GLU A 148 2.98 -25.22 4.07
CA GLU A 148 2.01 -24.12 4.16
C GLU A 148 2.51 -22.86 3.44
N THR A 149 3.81 -22.59 3.51
CA THR A 149 4.43 -21.49 2.77
C THR A 149 4.34 -21.73 1.27
N LEU A 150 4.66 -22.94 0.81
CA LEU A 150 4.54 -23.33 -0.60
C LEU A 150 3.11 -23.20 -1.11
N GLU A 151 2.12 -23.68 -0.36
CA GLU A 151 0.70 -23.58 -0.72
C GLU A 151 0.21 -22.14 -0.76
N ARG A 152 0.59 -21.32 0.23
CA ARG A 152 0.25 -19.90 0.28
C ARG A 152 0.85 -19.16 -0.92
N GLU A 153 2.14 -19.35 -1.17
CA GLU A 153 2.82 -18.75 -2.32
C GLU A 153 2.24 -19.24 -3.64
N ARG A 154 1.94 -20.54 -3.77
CA ARG A 154 1.32 -21.09 -4.98
C ARG A 154 -0.07 -20.48 -5.20
N THR A 155 -0.89 -20.37 -4.16
CA THR A 155 -2.24 -19.79 -4.22
C THR A 155 -2.18 -18.32 -4.60
N ASP A 156 -1.27 -17.56 -4.01
CA ASP A 156 -1.08 -16.15 -4.31
C ASP A 156 -0.52 -15.93 -5.73
N ARG A 157 0.45 -16.75 -6.17
CA ARG A 157 1.04 -16.70 -7.52
C ARG A 157 0.05 -17.11 -8.60
N MET A 158 -0.81 -18.08 -8.32
CA MET A 158 -1.87 -18.54 -9.23
C MET A 158 -3.18 -17.78 -9.03
N ASN A 159 -3.16 -16.65 -8.31
CA ASN A 159 -4.31 -15.78 -8.22
C ASN A 159 -4.58 -15.13 -9.58
N LEU A 160 -5.77 -15.38 -10.14
CA LEU A 160 -6.12 -14.93 -11.50
C LEU A 160 -6.00 -13.41 -11.66
N LYS A 161 -6.45 -12.63 -10.66
CA LYS A 161 -6.36 -11.16 -10.68
C LYS A 161 -4.92 -10.67 -10.69
N ARG A 162 -4.03 -11.38 -10.00
CA ARG A 162 -2.59 -11.11 -10.03
C ARG A 162 -2.01 -11.40 -11.42
N LEU A 163 -2.26 -12.59 -11.96
CA LEU A 163 -1.78 -12.99 -13.30
C LEU A 163 -2.24 -12.02 -14.40
N MET A 164 -3.50 -11.57 -14.36
CA MET A 164 -4.03 -10.58 -15.30
C MET A 164 -3.34 -9.22 -15.17
N ARG A 165 -3.03 -8.76 -13.95
CA ARG A 165 -2.28 -7.51 -13.74
C ARG A 165 -0.84 -7.61 -14.23
N GLU A 166 -0.19 -8.74 -13.99
CA GLU A 166 1.17 -9.00 -14.46
C GLU A 166 1.21 -9.06 -16.00
N HIS A 167 0.19 -9.67 -16.63
CA HIS A 167 -0.01 -9.62 -18.08
C HIS A 167 -0.19 -8.18 -18.59
N ASP A 168 -1.14 -7.42 -18.03
CA ASP A 168 -1.42 -6.03 -18.42
C ASP A 168 -0.16 -5.16 -18.32
N TYR A 169 0.64 -5.36 -17.27
CA TYR A 169 1.90 -4.65 -17.09
C TYR A 169 2.92 -5.00 -18.19
N ALA A 170 3.20 -6.29 -18.41
CA ALA A 170 4.16 -6.72 -19.44
C ALA A 170 3.69 -6.34 -20.86
N ALA A 171 2.40 -6.43 -21.15
CA ALA A 171 1.79 -5.97 -22.39
C ALA A 171 1.90 -4.44 -22.56
N GLY A 172 1.73 -3.69 -21.47
CA GLY A 172 1.98 -2.26 -21.39
C GLY A 172 3.44 -1.90 -21.68
N LEU A 173 4.39 -2.74 -21.23
CA LEU A 173 5.81 -2.58 -21.54
C LEU A 173 6.08 -2.61 -23.04
N ILE A 174 5.55 -3.62 -23.72
CA ILE A 174 5.70 -3.83 -25.17
C ILE A 174 5.03 -2.71 -25.98
N SER A 175 3.80 -2.32 -25.60
CA SER A 175 2.99 -1.36 -26.37
C SER A 175 3.29 0.11 -26.05
N GLY A 176 4.01 0.40 -24.95
CA GLY A 176 4.32 1.76 -24.50
C GLY A 176 5.02 2.65 -25.54
N PRO A 177 6.07 2.17 -26.24
CA PRO A 177 6.69 2.95 -27.33
C PRO A 177 5.71 3.30 -28.44
N HIS A 178 4.81 2.37 -28.78
CA HIS A 178 3.76 2.60 -29.78
C HIS A 178 2.72 3.61 -29.29
N LEU A 179 2.28 3.53 -28.03
CA LEU A 179 1.40 4.53 -27.41
C LEU A 179 2.00 5.94 -27.50
N ASN A 180 3.26 6.09 -27.08
CA ASN A 180 3.96 7.37 -27.10
C ASN A 180 4.05 7.95 -28.51
N ALA A 181 4.37 7.12 -29.51
CA ALA A 181 4.40 7.55 -30.90
C ALA A 181 3.03 8.02 -31.40
N MET A 182 1.95 7.36 -31.00
CA MET A 182 0.59 7.74 -31.38
C MET A 182 0.10 9.00 -30.66
N LEU A 183 0.43 9.17 -29.38
CA LEU A 183 0.15 10.39 -28.62
C LEU A 183 0.88 11.59 -29.23
N ALA A 184 2.16 11.44 -29.59
CA ALA A 184 2.96 12.50 -30.22
C ALA A 184 2.43 12.93 -31.61
N ARG A 185 1.68 12.07 -32.30
CA ARG A 185 1.01 12.41 -33.57
C ARG A 185 -0.29 13.18 -33.40
N ARG A 186 -0.91 13.12 -32.21
CA ARG A 186 -2.27 13.64 -31.95
C ARG A 186 -2.29 14.83 -30.99
N HIS A 187 -1.30 14.94 -30.12
CA HIS A 187 -1.21 15.98 -29.09
C HIS A 187 0.11 16.73 -29.20
N ASP A 188 0.15 17.96 -28.66
CA ASP A 188 1.37 18.75 -28.60
C ASP A 188 2.39 18.16 -27.61
N PRO A 189 3.70 18.44 -27.77
CA PRO A 189 4.74 17.86 -26.92
C PRO A 189 4.56 18.10 -25.42
N LYS A 190 3.99 19.24 -25.00
CA LYS A 190 3.77 19.55 -23.58
C LYS A 190 2.66 18.69 -23.00
N THR A 191 1.59 18.46 -23.76
CA THR A 191 0.50 17.56 -23.36
C THR A 191 0.99 16.11 -23.26
N VAL A 192 1.81 15.65 -24.20
CA VAL A 192 2.40 14.30 -24.14
C VAL A 192 3.29 14.14 -22.90
N ASP A 193 4.15 15.13 -22.61
CA ASP A 193 4.99 15.13 -21.40
C ASP A 193 4.16 15.08 -20.10
N LYS A 194 3.01 15.76 -20.05
CA LYS A 194 2.08 15.66 -18.93
C LYS A 194 1.45 14.27 -18.80
N ILE A 195 1.06 13.64 -19.91
CA ILE A 195 0.49 12.29 -19.91
C ILE A 195 1.51 11.27 -19.42
N THR A 196 2.76 11.34 -19.92
CA THR A 196 3.80 10.34 -19.59
C THR A 196 4.31 10.46 -18.15
N ARG A 197 4.26 11.66 -17.55
CA ARG A 197 4.59 11.88 -16.14
C ARG A 197 3.45 11.59 -15.17
N SER A 198 2.26 11.28 -15.67
CA SER A 198 1.11 10.98 -14.81
C SER A 198 1.35 9.72 -13.98
N PRO A 199 0.92 9.69 -12.70
CA PRO A 199 0.92 8.46 -11.90
C PRO A 199 0.07 7.34 -12.53
N SER A 200 -0.92 7.69 -13.36
CA SER A 200 -1.79 6.73 -14.05
C SER A 200 -1.25 6.30 -15.42
N TYR A 201 -0.05 6.73 -15.81
CA TYR A 201 0.51 6.39 -17.12
C TYR A 201 0.69 4.88 -17.31
N GLU A 202 1.12 4.15 -16.28
CA GLU A 202 1.24 2.69 -16.36
C GLU A 202 -0.11 2.00 -16.54
N TRP A 203 -1.17 2.52 -15.90
CA TRP A 203 -2.54 2.04 -16.16
C TRP A 203 -2.96 2.30 -17.60
N LEU A 204 -2.68 3.49 -18.15
CA LEU A 204 -2.96 3.81 -19.55
C LEU A 204 -2.23 2.86 -20.52
N ARG A 205 -0.96 2.52 -20.26
CA ARG A 205 -0.21 1.57 -21.10
C ARG A 205 -0.85 0.19 -21.14
N GLY A 206 -1.23 -0.34 -19.97
CA GLY A 206 -1.91 -1.63 -19.88
C GLY A 206 -3.22 -1.64 -20.67
N VAL A 207 -4.07 -0.64 -20.43
CA VAL A 207 -5.37 -0.48 -21.11
C VAL A 207 -5.19 -0.27 -22.62
N TRP A 208 -4.20 0.52 -23.04
CA TRP A 208 -3.90 0.74 -24.46
C TRP A 208 -3.51 -0.56 -25.17
N SER A 209 -2.70 -1.40 -24.52
CA SER A 209 -2.26 -2.67 -25.08
C SER A 209 -3.45 -3.55 -25.47
N ARG A 210 -4.43 -3.69 -24.57
CA ARG A 210 -5.68 -4.43 -24.81
C ARG A 210 -6.55 -3.73 -25.84
N ALA A 211 -6.84 -2.44 -25.64
CA ALA A 211 -7.76 -1.69 -26.49
C ALA A 211 -7.32 -1.68 -27.96
N TYR A 212 -6.01 -1.54 -28.21
CA TYR A 212 -5.45 -1.54 -29.55
C TYR A 212 -5.52 -2.92 -30.21
N MET A 213 -5.30 -4.00 -29.44
CA MET A 213 -5.42 -5.37 -29.96
C MET A 213 -6.87 -5.79 -30.21
N THR A 214 -7.81 -5.21 -29.47
CA THR A 214 -9.25 -5.42 -29.66
C THR A 214 -9.79 -4.67 -30.89
N ASP A 215 -9.62 -3.35 -30.97
CA ASP A 215 -10.00 -2.55 -32.13
C ASP A 215 -9.06 -1.34 -32.26
N ALA A 216 -8.04 -1.50 -33.10
CA ALA A 216 -7.04 -0.49 -33.36
C ALA A 216 -7.64 0.83 -33.88
N LYS A 217 -8.69 0.78 -34.73
CA LYS A 217 -9.27 2.00 -35.33
C LYS A 217 -9.97 2.83 -34.26
N ARG A 218 -10.78 2.18 -33.42
CA ARG A 218 -11.53 2.86 -32.36
C ARG A 218 -10.63 3.29 -31.20
N ALA A 219 -9.62 2.50 -30.84
CA ALA A 219 -8.60 2.91 -29.88
C ALA A 219 -7.85 4.18 -30.33
N LEU A 220 -7.43 4.24 -31.60
CA LEU A 220 -6.80 5.42 -32.20
C LEU A 220 -7.73 6.65 -32.22
N ALA A 221 -9.02 6.45 -32.46
CA ALA A 221 -10.00 7.53 -32.42
C ALA A 221 -10.15 8.11 -31.00
N ILE A 222 -10.20 7.24 -29.97
CA ILE A 222 -10.37 7.66 -28.57
C ILE A 222 -9.16 8.48 -28.07
N ILE A 223 -7.93 8.04 -28.34
CA ILE A 223 -6.74 8.79 -27.90
C ILE A 223 -6.58 10.12 -28.64
N GLY A 224 -7.19 10.26 -29.83
CA GLY A 224 -7.17 11.50 -30.62
C GLY A 224 -8.20 12.54 -30.18
N GLN A 225 -9.08 12.21 -29.24
CA GLN A 225 -10.11 13.13 -28.75
C GLN A 225 -9.51 14.25 -27.88
N PRO A 226 -10.13 15.44 -27.85
CA PRO A 226 -9.78 16.49 -26.91
C PRO A 226 -9.83 15.97 -25.46
N LEU A 227 -8.77 16.22 -24.70
CA LEU A 227 -8.67 15.72 -23.33
C LEU A 227 -9.59 16.49 -22.38
N ASP A 228 -9.73 17.79 -22.59
CA ASP A 228 -10.66 18.66 -21.86
C ASP A 228 -12.14 18.24 -22.08
N PRO A 229 -12.89 17.91 -21.01
CA PRO A 229 -14.29 17.51 -21.09
C PRO A 229 -15.20 18.54 -21.76
N ASP A 230 -14.92 19.83 -21.62
CA ASP A 230 -15.73 20.91 -22.20
C ASP A 230 -15.47 20.97 -23.71
N ARG A 231 -14.21 20.85 -24.14
CA ARG A 231 -13.84 20.71 -25.55
C ARG A 231 -14.37 19.42 -26.18
N LEU A 232 -14.43 18.32 -25.42
CA LEU A 232 -14.98 17.03 -25.88
C LEU A 232 -16.47 17.12 -26.21
N LYS A 233 -17.24 17.86 -25.40
CA LYS A 233 -18.68 18.08 -25.61
C LYS A 233 -18.98 19.12 -26.71
N GLY A 234 -17.96 19.60 -27.42
CA GLY A 234 -18.09 20.70 -28.38
C GLY A 234 -18.48 22.03 -27.73
N ARG A 235 -18.45 22.11 -26.39
CA ARG A 235 -18.74 23.33 -25.63
C ARG A 235 -17.44 24.12 -25.53
N ARG A 236 -17.21 25.05 -26.45
CA ARG A 236 -16.37 26.19 -26.10
C ARG A 236 -17.15 26.98 -25.05
N LEU A 237 -16.71 26.89 -23.79
CA LEU A 237 -17.13 27.87 -22.79
C LEU A 237 -16.86 29.24 -23.41
N ASP A 238 -17.88 30.07 -23.48
CA ASP A 238 -17.66 31.47 -23.81
C ASP A 238 -16.79 32.09 -22.70
N ARG A 239 -16.26 33.29 -22.97
CA ARG A 239 -15.39 34.01 -22.02
C ARG A 239 -16.04 34.11 -20.64
N ASP A 240 -17.34 34.40 -20.58
CA ASP A 240 -18.06 34.63 -19.33
C ASP A 240 -18.20 33.36 -18.49
N GLN A 241 -18.53 32.24 -19.13
CA GLN A 241 -18.64 30.93 -18.49
C GLN A 241 -17.30 30.42 -17.98
N LEU A 242 -16.21 30.66 -18.72
CA LEU A 242 -14.85 30.30 -18.32
C LEU A 242 -14.44 31.07 -17.06
N VAL A 243 -14.57 32.40 -17.12
CA VAL A 243 -14.25 33.30 -16.00
C VAL A 243 -15.09 32.92 -14.78
N GLY A 244 -16.39 32.68 -14.94
CA GLY A 244 -17.29 32.26 -13.86
C GLY A 244 -16.93 30.89 -13.24
N LYS A 245 -16.45 29.93 -14.03
CA LYS A 245 -16.00 28.62 -13.54
C LYS A 245 -14.74 28.76 -12.69
N ILE A 246 -13.73 29.48 -13.19
CA ILE A 246 -12.46 29.66 -12.48
C ILE A 246 -12.69 30.46 -11.18
N ALA A 247 -13.50 31.54 -11.23
CA ALA A 247 -13.80 32.35 -10.06
C ALA A 247 -14.52 31.57 -8.95
N ARG A 248 -15.39 30.62 -9.32
CA ARG A 248 -16.07 29.75 -8.34
C ARG A 248 -15.10 28.83 -7.63
N ILE A 249 -14.12 28.27 -8.36
CA ILE A 249 -13.11 27.36 -7.79
C ILE A 249 -12.18 28.16 -6.88
N ALA A 250 -11.76 29.36 -7.29
CA ALA A 250 -10.90 30.24 -6.50
C ALA A 250 -11.55 30.66 -5.18
N ARG A 251 -12.87 30.97 -5.17
CA ARG A 251 -13.61 31.33 -3.96
C ARG A 251 -13.62 30.26 -2.87
N VAL A 252 -13.52 28.98 -3.24
CA VAL A 252 -13.45 27.90 -2.25
C VAL A 252 -12.15 27.99 -1.43
N LEU A 253 -11.12 28.65 -1.97
CA LEU A 253 -9.81 28.83 -1.34
C LEU A 253 -9.61 30.25 -0.81
N HIS A 254 -10.69 31.02 -0.68
CA HIS A 254 -10.62 32.30 -0.01
C HIS A 254 -10.28 32.07 1.47
N PRO A 255 -9.30 32.78 2.04
CA PRO A 255 -8.94 32.62 3.44
C PRO A 255 -10.06 33.17 4.35
N ASP A 256 -10.26 32.54 5.51
CA ASP A 256 -11.24 33.00 6.51
C ASP A 256 -10.83 34.33 7.16
N ARG A 257 -9.52 34.63 7.18
CA ARG A 257 -8.94 35.85 7.71
C ARG A 257 -7.71 36.24 6.87
N MET A 258 -7.59 37.53 6.57
CA MET A 258 -6.43 38.10 5.87
C MET A 258 -5.27 38.33 6.85
N ASP A 259 -4.05 38.17 6.36
CA ASP A 259 -2.82 38.34 7.14
C ASP A 259 -2.23 39.77 7.04
N ASP A 260 -2.90 40.66 6.30
CA ASP A 260 -2.52 42.05 5.98
C ASP A 260 -1.08 42.19 5.45
N THR A 261 -0.56 41.11 4.85
CA THR A 261 0.80 41.02 4.35
C THR A 261 0.76 40.99 2.84
N THR A 262 1.23 42.06 2.18
CA THR A 262 1.18 42.13 0.72
C THR A 262 2.22 41.21 0.08
N TYR A 263 1.78 40.37 -0.85
CA TYR A 263 2.60 39.58 -1.76
C TYR A 263 2.48 40.12 -3.18
N ARG A 264 3.62 40.31 -3.85
CA ARG A 264 3.69 40.87 -5.20
C ARG A 264 3.81 39.76 -6.23
N ILE A 265 3.00 39.83 -7.28
CA ILE A 265 3.03 38.89 -8.40
C ILE A 265 3.31 39.70 -9.68
N ASP A 266 4.52 39.57 -10.20
CA ASP A 266 4.89 40.18 -11.47
C ASP A 266 4.41 39.33 -12.65
N MET A 267 3.81 39.99 -13.64
CA MET A 267 3.35 39.38 -14.87
C MET A 267 3.87 40.18 -16.08
N ASP A 268 4.62 39.51 -16.95
CA ASP A 268 5.29 40.06 -18.14
C ASP A 268 4.31 40.34 -19.30
N VAL A 269 3.30 41.16 -19.02
CA VAL A 269 2.30 41.61 -19.99
C VAL A 269 1.97 43.08 -19.76
N SER A 270 1.57 43.79 -20.81
CA SER A 270 1.03 45.14 -20.66
C SER A 270 -0.36 45.11 -20.01
N ARG A 271 -0.73 46.18 -19.32
CA ARG A 271 -2.03 46.35 -18.65
C ARG A 271 -3.24 46.22 -19.58
N ASP A 272 -3.07 46.62 -20.85
CA ASP A 272 -4.13 46.54 -21.87
C ASP A 272 -4.24 45.17 -22.54
N SER A 273 -3.36 44.22 -22.19
CA SER A 273 -3.39 42.87 -22.75
C SER A 273 -4.65 42.10 -22.37
N GLU A 274 -5.05 41.17 -23.25
CA GLU A 274 -6.19 40.29 -22.97
C GLU A 274 -5.91 39.43 -21.73
N GLN A 275 -4.66 39.01 -21.54
CA GLN A 275 -4.19 38.22 -20.41
C GLN A 275 -4.35 38.97 -19.08
N ALA A 276 -3.97 40.24 -19.02
CA ALA A 276 -4.17 41.08 -17.84
C ALA A 276 -5.66 41.19 -17.49
N ARG A 277 -6.52 41.41 -18.50
CA ARG A 277 -7.98 41.50 -18.33
C ARG A 277 -8.59 40.20 -17.80
N TYR A 278 -8.14 39.04 -18.26
CA TYR A 278 -8.61 37.75 -17.72
C TYR A 278 -8.31 37.61 -16.23
N VAL A 279 -7.09 37.98 -15.81
CA VAL A 279 -6.68 37.86 -14.41
C VAL A 279 -7.47 38.82 -13.53
N THR A 280 -7.56 40.10 -13.90
CA THR A 280 -8.29 41.11 -13.10
C THR A 280 -9.78 40.80 -13.02
N GLU A 281 -10.40 40.39 -14.13
CA GLU A 281 -11.84 40.04 -14.15
C GLU A 281 -12.15 38.84 -13.24
N ILE A 282 -11.26 37.82 -13.21
CA ILE A 282 -11.47 36.66 -12.34
C ILE A 282 -11.19 37.02 -10.87
N LEU A 283 -10.18 37.84 -10.58
CA LEU A 283 -9.91 38.32 -9.21
C LEU A 283 -11.12 39.08 -8.64
N GLU A 284 -11.70 39.99 -9.43
CA GLU A 284 -12.91 40.73 -9.06
C GLU A 284 -14.10 39.80 -8.79
N ARG A 285 -14.38 38.85 -9.69
CA ARG A 285 -15.49 37.89 -9.52
C ARG A 285 -15.26 36.85 -8.43
N SER A 286 -14.05 36.78 -7.90
CA SER A 286 -13.68 35.89 -6.79
C SER A 286 -13.68 36.61 -5.45
N ASP A 287 -14.02 37.91 -5.43
CA ASP A 287 -13.97 38.78 -4.25
C ASP A 287 -12.58 38.84 -3.60
N ILE A 288 -11.51 38.66 -4.38
CA ILE A 288 -10.12 38.69 -3.88
C ILE A 288 -9.61 40.14 -3.94
N PRO A 289 -9.25 40.77 -2.81
CA PRO A 289 -8.66 42.10 -2.82
C PRO A 289 -7.31 42.11 -3.54
N TYR A 290 -7.13 43.04 -4.47
CA TYR A 290 -5.88 43.21 -5.19
C TYR A 290 -5.61 44.70 -5.48
N ALA A 291 -4.33 45.05 -5.60
CA ALA A 291 -3.89 46.32 -6.15
C ALA A 291 -3.05 46.06 -7.40
N LEU A 292 -3.27 46.86 -8.44
CA LEU A 292 -2.58 46.71 -9.72
C LEU A 292 -1.66 47.91 -9.95
N ALA A 293 -0.38 47.65 -10.18
CA ALA A 293 0.63 48.65 -10.53
C ALA A 293 1.29 48.31 -11.85
N ASP A 294 1.71 49.34 -12.58
CA ASP A 294 2.54 49.18 -13.77
C ASP A 294 4.02 49.20 -13.34
N THR A 295 4.84 48.31 -13.91
CA THR A 295 6.29 48.39 -13.74
C THR A 295 6.82 49.68 -14.39
N LEU A 296 7.98 50.17 -13.93
CA LEU A 296 8.60 51.42 -14.40
C LEU A 296 8.76 51.48 -15.94
N ASP A 297 8.92 50.31 -16.58
CA ASP A 297 9.12 50.17 -18.02
C ASP A 297 7.80 50.08 -18.81
N GLY A 298 6.65 50.04 -18.14
CA GLY A 298 5.30 49.94 -18.72
C GLY A 298 5.01 48.63 -19.48
N LYS A 299 5.91 47.65 -19.40
CA LYS A 299 5.86 46.39 -20.16
C LYS A 299 5.32 45.20 -19.37
N ALA A 300 5.30 45.31 -18.04
CA ALA A 300 4.81 44.30 -17.12
C ALA A 300 3.88 44.95 -16.08
N ILE A 301 2.95 44.16 -15.56
CA ILE A 301 2.07 44.55 -14.46
C ILE A 301 2.48 43.80 -13.19
N THR A 302 2.32 44.47 -12.06
CA THR A 302 2.47 43.88 -10.73
C THR A 302 1.11 43.82 -10.07
N ILE A 303 0.74 42.61 -9.63
CA ILE A 303 -0.51 42.34 -8.90
C ILE A 303 -0.14 42.12 -7.43
N ASP A 304 -0.52 43.07 -6.60
CA ASP A 304 -0.35 43.02 -5.16
C ASP A 304 -1.61 42.41 -4.54
N VAL A 305 -1.44 41.28 -3.83
CA VAL A 305 -2.52 40.56 -3.13
C VAL A 305 -2.12 40.30 -1.69
N ASP A 306 -3.09 40.00 -0.82
CA ASP A 306 -2.76 39.50 0.50
C ASP A 306 -2.06 38.13 0.40
N HIS A 307 -1.04 37.89 1.23
CA HIS A 307 -0.25 36.66 1.25
C HIS A 307 -1.13 35.43 1.50
N SER A 308 -2.16 35.55 2.35
CA SER A 308 -3.11 34.47 2.62
C SER A 308 -3.97 34.08 1.39
N CYS A 309 -4.11 34.98 0.40
CA CYS A 309 -4.86 34.73 -0.83
C CYS A 309 -4.07 33.98 -1.91
N ILE A 310 -2.77 33.72 -1.71
CA ILE A 310 -1.91 33.06 -2.70
C ILE A 310 -2.52 31.76 -3.27
N PRO A 311 -3.10 30.84 -2.47
CA PRO A 311 -3.70 29.62 -3.01
C PRO A 311 -4.89 29.86 -3.95
N ALA A 312 -5.74 30.84 -3.65
CA ALA A 312 -6.87 31.23 -4.49
C ALA A 312 -6.38 31.86 -5.81
N VAL A 313 -5.42 32.79 -5.72
CA VAL A 313 -4.83 33.45 -6.89
C VAL A 313 -4.09 32.44 -7.77
N LYS A 314 -3.34 31.51 -7.17
CA LYS A 314 -2.63 30.47 -7.91
C LYS A 314 -3.58 29.55 -8.68
N THR A 315 -4.73 29.22 -8.09
CA THR A 315 -5.80 28.45 -8.75
C THR A 315 -6.37 29.18 -9.96
N ILE A 316 -6.52 30.51 -9.88
CA ILE A 316 -6.93 31.34 -11.02
C ILE A 316 -5.92 31.23 -12.16
N LEU A 317 -4.63 31.42 -11.83
CA LEU A 317 -3.55 31.39 -12.82
C LEU A 317 -3.40 30.00 -13.45
N ASP A 318 -3.51 28.93 -12.67
CA ASP A 318 -3.48 27.56 -13.18
C ASP A 318 -4.68 27.27 -14.09
N GLY A 319 -5.88 27.72 -13.72
CA GLY A 319 -7.08 27.61 -14.54
C GLY A 319 -6.92 28.31 -15.90
N LEU A 320 -6.35 29.51 -15.90
CA LEU A 320 -6.05 30.25 -17.13
C LEU A 320 -4.97 29.58 -17.98
N CYS A 321 -3.86 29.12 -17.36
CA CYS A 321 -2.81 28.37 -18.05
C CYS A 321 -3.30 27.07 -18.71
N GLN A 322 -4.38 26.48 -18.19
CA GLN A 322 -4.97 25.25 -18.73
C GLN A 322 -5.96 25.52 -19.87
N THR A 323 -6.60 26.69 -19.91
CA THR A 323 -7.78 26.93 -20.74
C THR A 323 -7.57 27.98 -21.83
N VAL A 324 -6.83 29.04 -21.54
CA VAL A 324 -6.63 30.20 -22.42
C VAL A 324 -5.36 30.01 -23.25
N LYS A 325 -5.50 30.12 -24.57
CA LYS A 325 -4.38 29.98 -25.51
C LYS A 325 -3.42 31.17 -25.35
N GLY A 326 -2.12 30.90 -25.19
CA GLY A 326 -1.11 31.95 -25.01
C GLY A 326 -1.01 32.49 -23.58
N PHE A 327 -1.74 31.90 -22.64
CA PHE A 327 -1.56 32.12 -21.21
C PHE A 327 -0.72 30.97 -20.65
N ASP A 328 0.50 31.23 -20.21
CA ASP A 328 1.37 30.18 -19.66
C ASP A 328 2.29 30.70 -18.53
N GLN A 329 2.99 29.77 -17.89
CA GLN A 329 3.83 30.03 -16.73
C GLN A 329 5.02 30.96 -17.01
N SER A 330 5.44 31.10 -18.28
CA SER A 330 6.54 32.00 -18.66
C SER A 330 6.16 33.48 -18.54
N LEU A 331 4.86 33.79 -18.47
CA LEU A 331 4.38 35.14 -18.18
C LEU A 331 4.67 35.57 -16.75
N PHE A 332 5.12 34.68 -15.86
CA PHE A 332 5.34 34.94 -14.45
C PHE A 332 6.79 34.64 -14.06
N PRO A 333 7.68 35.66 -14.01
CA PRO A 333 9.09 35.48 -13.67
C PRO A 333 9.33 34.72 -12.35
N GLN A 334 8.46 34.96 -11.35
CA GLN A 334 8.54 34.39 -10.01
C GLN A 334 7.64 33.15 -9.80
N TRP A 335 7.20 32.47 -10.87
CA TRP A 335 6.26 31.34 -10.78
C TRP A 335 6.69 30.22 -9.81
N ARG A 336 8.00 29.95 -9.72
CA ARG A 336 8.55 28.94 -8.79
C ARG A 336 8.44 29.37 -7.33
N GLU A 337 8.60 30.65 -7.05
CA GLU A 337 8.50 31.21 -5.70
C GLU A 337 7.04 31.25 -5.25
N LEU A 338 6.14 31.69 -6.13
CA LEU A 338 4.69 31.65 -5.92
C LEU A 338 4.20 30.23 -5.56
N ARG A 339 4.69 29.19 -6.26
CA ARG A 339 4.37 27.78 -5.94
C ARG A 339 4.90 27.35 -4.57
N ARG A 340 6.09 27.81 -4.17
CA ARG A 340 6.66 27.47 -2.86
C ARG A 340 5.85 28.09 -1.73
N GLU A 341 5.46 29.36 -1.88
CA GLU A 341 4.65 30.08 -0.90
C GLU A 341 3.24 29.47 -0.77
N GLU A 342 2.59 29.13 -1.89
CA GLU A 342 1.34 28.36 -1.87
C GLU A 342 1.50 27.05 -1.07
N GLY A 343 2.54 26.26 -1.36
CA GLY A 343 2.80 25.00 -0.66
C GLY A 343 3.01 25.17 0.85
N ARG A 344 3.59 26.30 1.27
CA ARG A 344 3.78 26.65 2.69
C ARG A 344 2.44 26.95 3.37
N ILE A 345 1.62 27.81 2.76
CA ILE A 345 0.29 28.18 3.28
C ILE A 345 -0.63 26.96 3.37
N LEU A 346 -0.63 26.10 2.36
CA LEU A 346 -1.43 24.86 2.36
C LEU A 346 -0.94 23.85 3.41
N LYS A 347 0.36 23.85 3.75
CA LYS A 347 0.89 23.00 4.83
C LYS A 347 0.43 23.49 6.20
N GLU A 348 0.36 24.80 6.39
CA GLU A 348 -0.08 25.47 7.62
C GLU A 348 -1.61 25.44 7.77
N ASN A 349 -2.36 25.30 6.66
CA ASN A 349 -3.82 25.24 6.61
C ASN A 349 -4.35 23.91 6.01
N PRO A 350 -4.49 22.83 6.81
CA PRO A 350 -4.91 21.51 6.33
C PRO A 350 -6.31 21.47 5.71
N GLY A 351 -7.22 22.35 6.16
CA GLY A 351 -8.58 22.48 5.61
C GLY A 351 -8.55 22.98 4.16
N MET A 352 -7.85 24.09 3.94
CA MET A 352 -7.62 24.64 2.60
C MET A 352 -6.87 23.64 1.72
N ARG A 353 -5.90 22.88 2.24
CA ARG A 353 -5.21 21.82 1.47
C ARG A 353 -6.12 20.70 0.97
N ARG A 354 -7.17 20.35 1.71
CA ARG A 354 -8.16 19.35 1.25
C ARG A 354 -9.00 19.87 0.09
N GLN A 355 -9.33 21.17 0.13
CA GLN A 355 -10.12 21.87 -0.87
C GLN A 355 -9.29 22.29 -2.10
N SER A 356 -8.03 22.64 -1.87
CA SER A 356 -7.10 23.24 -2.84
C SER A 356 -6.68 22.26 -3.91
N ARG A 357 -6.73 20.94 -3.66
CA ARG A 357 -6.25 19.89 -4.56
C ARG A 357 -6.54 20.27 -6.01
N PRO A 358 -5.56 20.85 -6.72
CA PRO A 358 -5.66 20.99 -8.14
C PRO A 358 -5.44 19.56 -8.59
N VAL A 359 -6.52 18.86 -8.92
CA VAL A 359 -6.36 17.72 -9.79
C VAL A 359 -5.94 18.36 -11.10
N GLU A 360 -4.63 18.59 -11.31
CA GLU A 360 -4.12 18.62 -12.66
C GLU A 360 -4.78 17.42 -13.32
N PRO A 361 -5.69 17.65 -14.29
CA PRO A 361 -6.54 16.58 -14.77
C PRO A 361 -5.62 15.46 -15.22
N ASP A 362 -5.76 14.30 -14.58
CA ASP A 362 -4.93 13.15 -14.88
C ASP A 362 -5.34 12.68 -16.28
N TRP A 363 -4.62 13.20 -17.28
CA TRP A 363 -4.92 12.95 -18.67
C TRP A 363 -4.69 11.48 -19.02
N ALA A 364 -3.74 10.81 -18.38
CA ALA A 364 -3.54 9.39 -18.55
C ALA A 364 -4.75 8.60 -18.03
N ALA A 365 -5.23 8.92 -16.82
CA ALA A 365 -6.45 8.30 -16.28
C ALA A 365 -7.69 8.61 -17.12
N THR A 366 -7.78 9.83 -17.66
CA THR A 366 -8.90 10.24 -18.53
C THR A 366 -8.93 9.43 -19.81
N ILE A 367 -7.79 9.28 -20.49
CA ILE A 367 -7.69 8.46 -21.71
C ILE A 367 -7.96 7.00 -21.39
N ALA A 368 -7.37 6.45 -20.32
CA ALA A 368 -7.57 5.07 -19.91
C ALA A 368 -9.04 4.78 -19.57
N GLY A 369 -9.72 5.69 -18.87
CA GLY A 369 -11.15 5.61 -18.59
C GLY A 369 -12.00 5.60 -19.87
N ARG A 370 -11.65 6.44 -20.86
CA ARG A 370 -12.35 6.45 -22.16
C ARG A 370 -12.11 5.20 -22.99
N LEU A 371 -10.91 4.62 -22.94
CA LEU A 371 -10.62 3.37 -23.63
C LEU A 371 -11.39 2.20 -23.01
N ASN A 372 -11.57 2.18 -21.69
CA ASN A 372 -12.42 1.18 -21.04
C ASN A 372 -13.90 1.37 -21.44
N ALA A 373 -14.54 2.48 -21.04
CA ALA A 373 -15.97 2.70 -21.26
C ALA A 373 -16.36 2.80 -22.76
N GLY A 374 -15.44 3.31 -23.57
CA GLY A 374 -15.65 3.55 -24.99
C GLY A 374 -15.38 2.34 -25.87
N LEU A 375 -14.68 1.31 -25.38
CA LEU A 375 -14.25 0.17 -26.18
C LEU A 375 -14.24 -1.12 -25.36
N LEU A 376 -13.39 -1.26 -24.34
CA LEU A 376 -13.19 -2.55 -23.67
C LEU A 376 -14.45 -3.03 -22.93
N ASP A 377 -15.17 -2.17 -22.22
CA ASP A 377 -16.35 -2.58 -21.43
C ASP A 377 -17.48 -3.09 -22.35
N ARG A 378 -17.58 -2.56 -23.57
CA ARG A 378 -18.55 -3.03 -24.56
C ARG A 378 -18.17 -4.36 -25.19
N VAL A 379 -16.88 -4.67 -25.20
CA VAL A 379 -16.32 -5.88 -25.82
C VAL A 379 -16.15 -6.99 -24.78
N ASN A 380 -16.01 -6.65 -23.49
CA ASN A 380 -15.98 -7.61 -22.39
C ASN A 380 -17.30 -8.38 -22.24
N GLY A 381 -18.41 -7.86 -22.78
CA GLY A 381 -19.70 -8.56 -22.87
C GLY A 381 -19.86 -9.45 -24.11
N THR A 382 -18.83 -9.55 -24.97
CA THR A 382 -18.85 -10.39 -26.16
C THR A 382 -17.71 -11.41 -26.10
N VAL A 383 -18.05 -12.69 -26.22
CA VAL A 383 -17.08 -13.80 -26.15
C VAL A 383 -16.10 -13.74 -27.32
N HIS A 384 -14.81 -13.91 -27.01
CA HIS A 384 -13.76 -14.08 -28.02
C HIS A 384 -12.98 -15.39 -27.82
N GLU A 385 -13.31 -16.42 -28.59
CA GLU A 385 -12.62 -17.72 -28.52
C GLU A 385 -11.10 -17.64 -28.76
N GLU A 386 -10.65 -16.67 -29.55
CA GLU A 386 -9.22 -16.47 -29.84
C GLU A 386 -8.44 -15.78 -28.71
N TRP A 387 -9.15 -15.26 -27.69
CA TRP A 387 -8.55 -14.53 -26.57
C TRP A 387 -8.13 -15.48 -25.45
N CYS A 388 -7.09 -15.09 -24.72
CA CYS A 388 -6.66 -15.84 -23.55
C CYS A 388 -7.74 -15.80 -22.48
N ALA A 389 -8.17 -16.98 -22.00
CA ALA A 389 -9.32 -17.18 -21.12
C ALA A 389 -10.64 -16.58 -21.63
N GLY A 390 -10.76 -16.26 -22.92
CA GLY A 390 -11.93 -15.58 -23.50
C GLY A 390 -12.00 -14.06 -23.27
N VAL A 391 -11.15 -13.51 -22.40
CA VAL A 391 -11.23 -12.11 -21.93
C VAL A 391 -10.00 -11.26 -22.25
N ILE A 392 -8.86 -11.86 -22.56
CA ILE A 392 -7.60 -11.12 -22.75
C ILE A 392 -7.13 -11.23 -24.20
N PRO A 393 -7.12 -10.12 -24.97
CA PRO A 393 -6.58 -10.11 -26.32
C PRO A 393 -5.11 -10.55 -26.34
N ARG A 394 -4.75 -11.44 -27.25
CA ARG A 394 -3.37 -11.88 -27.43
C ARG A 394 -2.49 -10.72 -27.92
N ILE A 395 -1.41 -10.43 -27.21
CA ILE A 395 -0.50 -9.36 -27.59
C ILE A 395 0.30 -9.76 -28.83
N ARG A 396 0.27 -8.93 -29.88
CA ARG A 396 1.10 -9.10 -31.08
C ARG A 396 2.24 -8.09 -31.05
N ALA A 397 3.48 -8.57 -31.15
CA ALA A 397 4.67 -7.75 -31.23
C ALA A 397 5.53 -8.20 -32.43
N SER A 398 6.14 -7.25 -33.13
CA SER A 398 7.00 -7.53 -34.28
C SER A 398 8.40 -8.02 -33.88
N ARG A 399 8.82 -7.77 -32.64
CA ARG A 399 10.08 -8.23 -32.07
C ARG A 399 9.79 -9.25 -30.97
N HIS A 400 10.60 -10.31 -30.94
CA HIS A 400 10.61 -11.27 -29.85
C HIS A 400 11.63 -10.81 -28.81
N GLY A 401 11.14 -10.40 -27.64
CA GLY A 401 11.96 -9.92 -26.52
C GLY A 401 11.46 -10.50 -25.20
N SER A 402 12.24 -10.31 -24.13
CA SER A 402 11.96 -10.87 -22.80
C SER A 402 10.58 -10.51 -22.26
N GLU A 403 10.07 -9.31 -22.58
CA GLU A 403 8.72 -8.88 -22.17
C GLU A 403 7.63 -9.71 -22.87
N LEU A 404 7.85 -10.09 -24.12
CA LEU A 404 6.90 -10.95 -24.85
C LEU A 404 6.92 -12.37 -24.29
N ASP A 405 8.08 -12.87 -23.86
CA ASP A 405 8.17 -14.18 -23.20
C ASP A 405 7.39 -14.19 -21.89
N ILE A 406 7.51 -13.13 -21.08
CA ILE A 406 6.71 -12.96 -19.85
C ILE A 406 5.21 -12.92 -20.17
N VAL A 407 4.80 -12.17 -21.19
CA VAL A 407 3.39 -12.14 -21.62
C VAL A 407 2.91 -13.54 -22.00
N ARG A 408 3.68 -14.30 -22.79
CA ARG A 408 3.32 -15.67 -23.21
C ARG A 408 3.29 -16.64 -22.05
N GLN A 409 4.20 -16.51 -21.09
CA GLN A 409 4.19 -17.30 -19.87
C GLN A 409 2.94 -17.00 -19.04
N ASN A 410 2.61 -15.72 -18.85
CA ASN A 410 1.40 -15.32 -18.12
C ASN A 410 0.12 -15.79 -18.82
N GLU A 411 0.02 -15.66 -20.14
CA GLU A 411 -1.12 -16.21 -20.92
C GLU A 411 -1.29 -17.71 -20.66
N ARG A 412 -0.20 -18.51 -20.62
CA ARG A 412 -0.28 -19.94 -20.30
C ARG A 412 -0.73 -20.21 -18.86
N LEU A 413 -0.23 -19.44 -17.90
CA LEU A 413 -0.63 -19.56 -16.49
C LEU A 413 -2.09 -19.20 -16.27
N ILE A 414 -2.58 -18.17 -16.97
CA ILE A 414 -3.99 -17.75 -16.96
C ILE A 414 -4.86 -18.88 -17.51
N GLU A 415 -4.53 -19.46 -18.67
CA GLU A 415 -5.27 -20.59 -19.24
C GLU A 415 -5.29 -21.79 -18.30
N LEU A 416 -4.14 -22.14 -17.72
CA LEU A 416 -4.03 -23.24 -16.77
C LEU A 416 -4.92 -23.00 -15.55
N LYS A 417 -4.87 -21.79 -14.98
CA LYS A 417 -5.68 -21.46 -13.80
C LYS A 417 -7.17 -21.43 -14.11
N VAL A 418 -7.57 -20.92 -15.27
CA VAL A 418 -8.98 -20.91 -15.69
C VAL A 418 -9.47 -22.34 -15.92
N GLY A 419 -8.65 -23.20 -16.53
CA GLY A 419 -8.98 -24.62 -16.66
C GLY A 419 -9.06 -25.38 -15.33
N GLU A 420 -8.27 -25.00 -14.32
CA GLU A 420 -8.44 -25.50 -12.94
C GLU A 420 -9.77 -25.02 -12.34
N LEU A 421 -10.05 -23.71 -12.39
CA LEU A 421 -11.28 -23.13 -11.83
C LEU A 421 -12.55 -23.72 -12.46
N VAL A 422 -12.54 -23.95 -13.78
CA VAL A 422 -13.69 -24.58 -14.48
C VAL A 422 -13.91 -26.00 -14.00
N ARG A 423 -12.84 -26.80 -13.85
CA ARG A 423 -12.94 -28.18 -13.35
C ARG A 423 -13.39 -28.21 -11.89
N ASP A 424 -12.87 -27.31 -11.06
CA ASP A 424 -13.24 -27.19 -9.65
C ASP A 424 -14.72 -26.79 -9.52
N ALA A 425 -15.19 -25.83 -10.31
CA ALA A 425 -16.59 -25.42 -10.34
C ALA A 425 -17.50 -26.59 -10.77
N GLN A 426 -17.14 -27.32 -11.82
CA GLN A 426 -17.88 -28.51 -12.28
C GLN A 426 -17.93 -29.61 -11.21
N ALA A 427 -16.83 -29.82 -10.48
CA ALA A 427 -16.76 -30.83 -9.43
C ALA A 427 -17.52 -30.42 -8.15
N SER A 428 -17.61 -29.12 -7.85
CA SER A 428 -18.27 -28.60 -6.66
C SER A 428 -19.80 -28.75 -6.68
N ASN A 429 -20.41 -28.88 -7.87
CA ASN A 429 -21.85 -29.02 -8.11
C ASN A 429 -22.71 -27.95 -7.39
N GLN A 430 -22.22 -26.70 -7.36
CA GLN A 430 -22.94 -25.57 -6.75
C GLN A 430 -24.23 -25.23 -7.52
N PRO A 431 -25.30 -24.71 -6.87
CA PRO A 431 -26.58 -24.42 -7.51
C PRO A 431 -26.50 -23.54 -8.78
N TRP A 432 -25.63 -22.52 -8.79
CA TRP A 432 -25.44 -21.66 -9.96
C TRP A 432 -24.87 -22.43 -11.18
N THR A 433 -24.05 -23.46 -10.96
CA THR A 433 -23.42 -24.23 -12.04
C THR A 433 -24.45 -24.94 -12.91
N GLY A 434 -25.49 -25.51 -12.30
CA GLY A 434 -26.59 -26.17 -13.02
C GLY A 434 -27.35 -25.20 -13.91
N ARG A 435 -27.71 -24.01 -13.38
CA ARG A 435 -28.43 -22.98 -14.15
C ARG A 435 -27.64 -22.51 -15.38
N ILE A 436 -26.33 -22.34 -15.23
CA ILE A 436 -25.47 -21.93 -16.34
C ILE A 436 -25.26 -23.07 -17.33
N LEU A 437 -25.10 -24.32 -16.89
CA LEU A 437 -24.97 -25.47 -17.79
C LEU A 437 -26.24 -25.71 -18.63
N GLU A 438 -27.42 -25.48 -18.05
CA GLU A 438 -28.70 -25.52 -18.77
C GLU A 438 -28.80 -24.39 -19.82
N ALA A 439 -28.34 -23.17 -19.48
CA ALA A 439 -28.29 -22.03 -20.40
C ALA A 439 -27.17 -22.12 -21.45
N SER A 440 -26.11 -22.88 -21.15
CA SER A 440 -24.91 -23.06 -22.00
C SER A 440 -25.15 -24.02 -23.18
N ALA A 441 -26.36 -24.60 -23.31
CA ALA A 441 -26.74 -25.42 -24.45
C ALA A 441 -26.52 -24.72 -25.81
N ASP A 442 -26.68 -23.38 -25.83
CA ASP A 442 -26.49 -22.55 -27.03
C ASP A 442 -25.11 -21.85 -27.08
N ASP A 443 -24.37 -21.82 -25.97
CA ASP A 443 -23.02 -21.21 -25.87
C ASP A 443 -22.11 -22.06 -24.95
N PRO A 444 -21.20 -22.88 -25.53
CA PRO A 444 -20.28 -23.74 -24.78
C PRO A 444 -19.27 -22.98 -23.90
N THR A 445 -19.08 -21.68 -24.14
CA THR A 445 -18.05 -20.86 -23.48
C THR A 445 -18.60 -20.06 -22.30
N LEU A 446 -19.92 -19.89 -22.22
CA LEU A 446 -20.61 -19.17 -21.15
C LEU A 446 -20.20 -19.65 -19.75
N PHE A 447 -20.07 -20.96 -19.56
CA PHE A 447 -19.67 -21.54 -18.27
C PHE A 447 -18.27 -21.07 -17.84
N ARG A 448 -17.30 -21.09 -18.76
CA ARG A 448 -15.94 -20.60 -18.52
C ARG A 448 -15.97 -19.11 -18.14
N ASP A 449 -16.75 -18.32 -18.85
CA ASP A 449 -16.75 -16.87 -18.69
C ASP A 449 -17.37 -16.45 -17.35
N VAL A 450 -18.43 -17.14 -16.91
CA VAL A 450 -18.98 -16.96 -15.55
C VAL A 450 -17.95 -17.37 -14.49
N VAL A 451 -17.23 -18.48 -14.66
CA VAL A 451 -16.15 -18.89 -13.73
C VAL A 451 -15.06 -17.82 -13.65
N VAL A 452 -14.63 -17.28 -14.78
CA VAL A 452 -13.62 -16.21 -14.85
C VAL A 452 -14.13 -14.95 -14.15
N TYR A 453 -15.38 -14.55 -14.41
CA TYR A 453 -16.03 -13.42 -13.74
C TYR A 453 -16.00 -13.59 -12.22
N ARG A 454 -16.49 -14.73 -11.72
CA ARG A 454 -16.55 -15.03 -10.28
C ARG A 454 -15.17 -14.96 -9.64
N ALA A 455 -14.15 -15.50 -10.30
CA ALA A 455 -12.77 -15.47 -9.80
C ALA A 455 -12.15 -14.06 -9.81
N MET A 456 -12.48 -13.21 -10.81
CA MET A 456 -12.00 -11.83 -10.87
C MET A 456 -12.62 -10.95 -9.79
N TRP A 457 -13.91 -11.16 -9.50
CA TRP A 457 -14.71 -10.33 -8.60
C TRP A 457 -14.89 -10.93 -7.20
N GLN A 458 -14.33 -12.11 -6.94
CA GLN A 458 -14.44 -12.82 -5.66
C GLN A 458 -15.89 -13.07 -5.28
N VAL A 459 -16.67 -13.57 -6.24
CA VAL A 459 -18.06 -13.96 -6.03
C VAL A 459 -18.09 -15.35 -5.43
N ASP A 460 -18.43 -15.43 -4.15
CA ASP A 460 -18.46 -16.68 -3.38
C ASP A 460 -19.89 -17.23 -3.18
N GLU A 461 -20.92 -16.52 -3.65
CA GLU A 461 -22.33 -16.91 -3.51
C GLU A 461 -22.67 -18.20 -4.28
N GLU A 462 -23.28 -19.16 -3.60
CA GLU A 462 -23.59 -20.49 -4.17
C GLU A 462 -24.80 -20.47 -5.11
N ASP A 463 -25.74 -19.55 -4.89
CA ASP A 463 -27.02 -19.49 -5.60
C ASP A 463 -27.03 -18.52 -6.78
N ASP A 464 -26.26 -17.43 -6.73
CA ASP A 464 -26.20 -16.42 -7.79
C ASP A 464 -24.88 -16.56 -8.57
N PRO A 465 -24.93 -16.82 -9.90
CA PRO A 465 -23.73 -16.90 -10.73
C PRO A 465 -22.91 -15.61 -10.75
N LEU A 466 -23.55 -14.44 -10.61
CA LEU A 466 -22.90 -13.12 -10.71
C LEU A 466 -22.78 -12.41 -9.35
N GLY A 467 -23.44 -12.92 -8.32
CA GLY A 467 -23.41 -12.38 -6.95
C GLY A 467 -24.28 -11.14 -6.76
N GLU A 468 -24.29 -10.61 -5.53
CA GLU A 468 -25.06 -9.43 -5.17
C GLU A 468 -24.70 -8.23 -6.05
N ARG A 469 -25.73 -7.64 -6.67
CA ARG A 469 -25.59 -6.45 -7.49
C ARG A 469 -25.04 -5.32 -6.60
N PRO A 470 -23.86 -4.76 -6.93
CA PRO A 470 -23.24 -3.76 -6.09
C PRO A 470 -24.10 -2.49 -6.04
N PRO A 471 -24.04 -1.71 -4.95
CA PRO A 471 -24.79 -0.45 -4.87
C PRO A 471 -24.38 0.48 -6.02
N THR A 472 -25.34 1.24 -6.54
CA THR A 472 -25.30 2.07 -7.77
C THR A 472 -24.13 3.07 -7.85
N SER A 473 -23.38 3.24 -6.77
CA SER A 473 -22.15 4.02 -6.68
C SER A 473 -20.89 3.30 -7.18
N SER A 474 -20.90 1.97 -7.36
CA SER A 474 -19.76 1.17 -7.83
C SER A 474 -19.85 0.89 -9.34
N GLY A 475 -19.73 1.92 -10.16
CA GLY A 475 -19.96 1.84 -11.60
C GLY A 475 -19.05 0.88 -12.38
N ARG A 476 -17.96 0.36 -11.78
CA ARG A 476 -17.10 -0.65 -12.43
C ARG A 476 -17.67 -2.06 -12.42
N GLN A 477 -18.59 -2.37 -11.52
CA GLN A 477 -19.07 -3.73 -11.31
C GLN A 477 -20.52 -3.91 -11.83
N GLU A 478 -21.24 -2.80 -12.09
CA GLU A 478 -22.52 -2.81 -12.84
C GLU A 478 -22.34 -2.89 -14.37
N GLN A 479 -21.15 -2.58 -14.90
CA GLN A 479 -20.86 -2.55 -16.35
C GLN A 479 -20.27 -3.86 -16.89
N HIS A 480 -19.74 -4.70 -16.01
CA HIS A 480 -19.30 -6.06 -16.27
C HIS A 480 -20.39 -7.04 -15.88
#